data_AF-A0A7S1HHC4-F1
#
_entry.id   AF-A0A7S1HHC4-F1
#
_cell.length_a   1.000
_cell.length_b   1.000
_cell.length_c   1.000
_cell.angle_alpha   90.00
_cell.angle_beta   90.00
_cell.angle_gamma   90.00
#
_symmetry.space_group_name_H-M   'P 1'
#
loop_
_entity.id
_entity.type
_entity.pdbx_description
1 polymer ?
#
loop_
_entity_poly.entity_id
_entity_poly.type
_entity_poly.pdbx_seq_one_letter_code
_entity_poly.pdbx_strand_id
1 'polypeptide(L)'
;MPGFLGTEQHFSSVYSKPILASRGAKCTPAQAEAGALALEALHRQVLPFMLRRTKTEVLSDLPPKIIQDLYCDLSQVQLKLYNAFIARQSSGLKSDIQAAASKGAGGG
;
A
#
# COMPACT_ATOMS: atom_id res chain seq x y z
N MET A 1 -4.07 -14.38 -21.97
CA MET A 1 -4.31 -13.42 -23.08
C MET A 1 -3.13 -12.47 -23.18
N PRO A 2 -2.02 -12.84 -23.86
CA PRO A 2 -0.90 -11.93 -24.09
C PRO A 2 -1.35 -10.71 -24.91
N GLY A 3 -0.92 -9.50 -24.52
CA GLY A 3 -1.22 -8.27 -25.26
C GLY A 3 -2.61 -7.66 -25.05
N PHE A 4 -3.43 -8.20 -24.14
CA PHE A 4 -4.80 -7.72 -23.90
C PHE A 4 -4.90 -6.26 -23.43
N LEU A 5 -3.90 -5.78 -22.68
CA LEU A 5 -3.77 -4.39 -22.24
C LEU A 5 -2.76 -3.60 -23.09
N GLY A 6 -2.39 -4.14 -24.26
CA GLY A 6 -1.35 -3.59 -25.11
C GLY A 6 0.06 -3.79 -24.56
N THR A 7 0.96 -2.88 -24.93
CA THR A 7 2.35 -2.84 -24.44
C THR A 7 2.41 -2.17 -23.06
N GLU A 8 3.48 -2.41 -22.32
CA GLU A 8 3.73 -1.74 -21.03
C GLU A 8 3.67 -0.21 -21.17
N GLN A 9 4.25 0.35 -22.23
CA GLN A 9 4.26 1.79 -22.47
C GLN A 9 2.85 2.35 -22.67
N HIS A 10 2.01 1.64 -23.42
CA HIS A 10 0.61 1.99 -23.62
C HIS A 10 -0.18 1.91 -22.31
N PHE A 11 -0.01 0.83 -21.55
CA PHE A 11 -0.67 0.68 -20.26
C PHE A 11 -0.25 1.77 -19.26
N SER A 12 1.04 2.12 -19.26
CA SER A 12 1.60 3.15 -18.39
C SER A 12 1.02 4.53 -18.69
N SER A 13 0.91 4.90 -19.97
CA SER A 13 0.39 6.20 -20.39
C SER A 13 -1.13 6.32 -20.21
N VAL A 14 -1.88 5.27 -20.54
CA VAL A 14 -3.36 5.30 -20.56
C VAL A 14 -3.96 5.07 -19.17
N TYR A 15 -3.38 4.16 -18.37
CA TYR A 15 -3.96 3.77 -17.09
C TYR A 15 -3.09 4.15 -15.89
N SER A 16 -1.83 3.71 -15.86
CA SER A 16 -1.00 3.83 -14.65
C SER A 16 -0.75 5.27 -14.22
N LYS A 17 -0.24 6.12 -15.13
CA LYS A 17 0.12 7.51 -14.82
C LYS A 17 -1.10 8.36 -14.44
N PRO A 18 -2.24 8.32 -15.16
CA PRO A 18 -3.43 9.07 -14.76
C PRO A 18 -4.00 8.64 -13.40
N ILE A 19 -4.00 7.33 -13.10
CA ILE A 19 -4.52 6.79 -11.83
C ILE A 19 -3.60 7.17 -10.66
N LEU A 20 -2.28 7.20 -10.86
CA LEU A 20 -1.34 7.63 -9.82
C LEU A 20 -1.42 9.15 -9.60
N ALA A 21 -1.55 9.93 -10.67
CA ALA A 21 -1.70 11.37 -10.60
C ALA A 21 -2.97 11.78 -9.84
N SER A 22 -4.09 11.07 -10.04
CA SER A 22 -5.34 11.34 -9.32
C SER A 22 -5.29 11.05 -7.81
N ARG A 23 -4.32 10.24 -7.36
CA ARG A 23 -4.12 9.88 -5.93
C ARG A 23 -3.04 10.72 -5.25
N GLY A 24 -2.38 11.61 -5.99
CA GLY A 24 -1.31 12.45 -5.46
C GLY A 24 -1.83 13.58 -4.56
N ALA A 25 -1.03 13.99 -3.59
CA ALA A 25 -1.38 15.07 -2.64
C ALA A 25 -1.60 16.44 -3.29
N LYS A 26 -1.14 16.66 -4.53
CA LYS A 26 -1.30 17.89 -5.32
C LYS A 26 -2.17 17.68 -6.57
N CYS A 27 -3.23 16.87 -6.44
CA CYS A 27 -4.11 16.55 -7.56
C CYS A 27 -4.96 17.77 -7.98
N THR A 28 -5.03 18.03 -9.30
CA THR A 28 -5.97 19.00 -9.87
C THR A 28 -7.34 18.33 -10.14
N PRO A 29 -8.45 19.07 -10.22
CA PRO A 29 -9.75 18.49 -10.54
C PRO A 29 -9.76 17.74 -11.89
N ALA A 30 -9.05 18.26 -12.89
CA ALA A 30 -8.90 17.60 -14.19
C ALA A 30 -8.14 16.27 -14.09
N GLN A 31 -7.11 16.18 -13.24
CA GLN A 31 -6.37 14.93 -13.01
C GLN A 31 -7.20 13.90 -12.25
N ALA A 32 -8.05 14.34 -11.33
CA ALA A 32 -8.97 13.47 -10.59
C ALA A 32 -9.97 12.79 -11.54
N GLU A 33 -10.60 13.57 -12.42
CA GLU A 33 -11.54 13.07 -13.43
C GLU A 33 -10.86 12.12 -14.42
N ALA A 34 -9.71 12.51 -14.97
CA ALA A 34 -8.95 11.68 -15.90
C ALA A 34 -8.54 10.33 -15.27
N GLY A 35 -8.14 10.33 -14.00
CA GLY A 35 -7.81 9.11 -13.28
C GLY A 35 -9.03 8.23 -12.98
N ALA A 36 -10.20 8.82 -12.69
CA ALA A 36 -11.44 8.08 -12.47
C ALA A 36 -11.91 7.38 -13.77
N LEU A 37 -11.88 8.10 -14.90
CA LEU A 37 -12.23 7.53 -16.21
C LEU A 37 -11.27 6.42 -16.62
N ALA A 38 -9.97 6.61 -16.44
CA ALA A 38 -8.97 5.58 -16.73
C ALA A 38 -9.17 4.33 -15.86
N LEU A 39 -9.47 4.51 -14.57
CA LEU A 39 -9.73 3.40 -13.64
C LEU A 39 -11.00 2.62 -14.01
N GLU A 40 -12.07 3.31 -14.36
CA GLU A 40 -13.31 2.68 -14.79
C GLU A 40 -13.13 1.89 -16.09
N ALA A 41 -12.45 2.48 -17.08
CA ALA A 41 -12.15 1.83 -18.35
C ALA A 41 -11.33 0.54 -18.14
N LEU A 42 -10.30 0.60 -17.31
CA LEU A 42 -9.48 -0.57 -16.97
C LEU A 42 -10.32 -1.65 -16.27
N HIS A 43 -11.13 -1.25 -15.29
CA HIS A 43 -11.97 -2.17 -14.53
C HIS A 43 -12.95 -2.92 -15.44
N ARG A 44 -13.66 -2.22 -16.33
CA ARG A 44 -14.58 -2.84 -17.30
C ARG A 44 -13.88 -3.84 -18.22
N GLN A 45 -12.66 -3.54 -18.64
CA GLN A 45 -11.89 -4.40 -19.53
C GLN A 45 -11.42 -5.71 -18.85
N VAL A 46 -11.06 -5.66 -17.57
CA VAL A 46 -10.57 -6.85 -16.83
C VAL A 46 -11.68 -7.66 -16.16
N LEU A 47 -12.85 -7.05 -15.92
CA LEU A 47 -13.97 -7.66 -15.20
C LEU A 47 -14.41 -9.04 -15.75
N PRO A 48 -14.52 -9.27 -17.08
CA PRO A 48 -14.96 -10.56 -17.62
C PRO A 48 -14.02 -11.72 -17.30
N PHE A 49 -12.77 -11.43 -16.92
CA PHE A 49 -11.75 -12.44 -16.59
C PHE A 49 -11.59 -12.64 -15.08
N MET A 50 -12.24 -11.83 -14.26
CA MET A 50 -12.19 -11.93 -12.80
C MET A 50 -13.43 -12.65 -12.28
N LEU A 51 -13.29 -13.93 -11.94
CA LEU A 51 -14.33 -14.63 -11.18
C LEU A 51 -14.20 -14.28 -9.71
N ARG A 52 -15.02 -13.35 -9.22
CA ARG A 52 -15.10 -12.96 -7.81
C ARG A 52 -16.52 -13.18 -7.28
N ARG A 53 -16.65 -13.98 -6.23
CA ARG A 53 -17.91 -14.18 -5.49
C ARG A 53 -17.68 -13.82 -4.02
N THR A 54 -18.66 -13.19 -3.38
CA THR A 54 -18.58 -12.96 -1.94
C THR A 54 -19.16 -14.15 -1.17
N LYS A 55 -18.63 -14.46 0.01
CA LYS A 55 -19.13 -15.58 0.84
C LYS A 55 -20.59 -15.36 1.25
N THR A 56 -21.02 -14.11 1.37
CA THR A 56 -22.39 -13.67 1.60
C THR A 56 -23.34 -13.96 0.43
N GLU A 57 -22.86 -13.96 -0.82
CA GLU A 57 -23.67 -14.31 -2.00
C GLU A 57 -23.83 -15.83 -2.17
N VAL A 58 -22.98 -16.63 -1.53
CA VAL A 58 -22.93 -18.10 -1.73
C VAL A 58 -23.48 -18.87 -0.53
N LEU A 59 -23.39 -18.32 0.68
CA LEU A 59 -23.82 -18.98 1.91
C LEU A 59 -24.73 -18.04 2.70
N SER A 60 -26.04 -18.25 2.59
CA SER A 60 -27.08 -17.56 3.37
C SER A 60 -27.03 -17.85 4.87
N ASP A 61 -26.38 -18.96 5.24
CA ASP A 61 -26.45 -19.52 6.60
C ASP A 61 -25.25 -19.12 7.47
N LEU A 62 -24.37 -18.24 6.97
CA LEU A 62 -23.23 -17.78 7.74
C LEU A 62 -23.65 -16.57 8.59
N PRO A 63 -23.48 -16.61 9.92
CA PRO A 63 -23.69 -15.43 10.76
C PRO A 63 -22.77 -14.29 10.31
N PRO A 64 -23.15 -13.02 10.57
CA PRO A 64 -22.35 -11.87 10.15
C PRO A 64 -20.92 -11.95 10.68
N LYS A 65 -19.94 -11.56 9.87
CA LYS A 65 -18.53 -11.51 10.30
C LYS A 65 -18.41 -10.51 11.46
N ILE A 66 -18.07 -11.01 12.65
CA ILE A 66 -17.77 -10.19 13.82
C ILE A 66 -16.27 -9.88 13.80
N ILE A 67 -15.91 -8.59 13.75
CA ILE A 67 -14.53 -8.11 13.88
C ILE A 67 -14.43 -7.49 15.27
N GLN A 68 -13.43 -7.93 16.05
CA GLN A 68 -13.16 -7.41 17.38
C GLN A 68 -11.70 -7.01 17.44
N ASP A 69 -11.46 -5.71 17.61
CA ASP A 69 -10.13 -5.19 17.89
C ASP A 69 -9.90 -5.25 19.40
N LEU A 70 -8.98 -6.13 19.82
CA LEU A 70 -8.58 -6.27 21.21
C LEU A 70 -7.26 -5.56 21.44
N TYR A 71 -7.31 -4.46 22.17
CA TYR A 71 -6.11 -3.78 22.64
C TYR A 71 -5.62 -4.47 23.91
N CYS A 72 -4.36 -4.90 23.90
CA CYS A 72 -3.72 -5.53 25.05
C CYS A 72 -2.48 -4.73 25.42
N ASP A 73 -2.41 -4.31 26.67
CA ASP A 73 -1.21 -3.68 27.21
C ASP A 73 -0.09 -4.72 27.36
N LEU A 74 1.14 -4.27 27.13
CA LEU A 74 2.30 -5.10 27.36
C LEU A 74 2.45 -5.39 28.86
N SER A 75 2.63 -6.66 29.20
CA SER A 75 3.00 -7.05 30.56
C SER A 75 4.36 -6.46 30.95
N GLN A 76 4.62 -6.38 32.25
CA GLN A 76 5.88 -5.83 32.77
C GLN A 76 7.12 -6.56 32.27
N VAL A 77 7.03 -7.87 32.03
CA VAL A 77 8.13 -8.67 31.46
C VAL A 77 8.32 -8.32 29.98
N GLN A 78 7.23 -8.21 29.22
CA GLN A 78 7.28 -7.84 27.80
C GLN A 78 7.85 -6.44 27.60
N LEU A 79 7.45 -5.46 28.42
CA LEU A 79 8.02 -4.10 28.39
C LEU A 79 9.53 -4.10 28.64
N LYS A 80 9.99 -4.84 29.65
CA LYS A 80 11.42 -4.93 29.98
C LYS A 80 12.23 -5.55 28.83
N LEU A 81 11.74 -6.64 28.25
CA LEU A 81 12.40 -7.30 27.12
C LEU A 81 12.38 -6.43 25.87
N TYR A 82 11.25 -5.78 25.58
CA TYR A 82 11.12 -4.86 24.46
C TYR A 82 12.08 -3.68 24.58
N ASN A 83 12.15 -3.05 25.75
CA ASN A 83 13.07 -1.94 26.00
C ASN A 83 14.53 -2.38 25.96
N ALA A 84 14.87 -3.57 26.47
CA ALA A 84 16.21 -4.14 26.36
C ALA A 84 16.60 -4.43 24.91
N PHE A 85 15.66 -4.93 24.11
CA PHE A 85 15.84 -5.18 22.68
C PHE A 85 16.05 -3.87 21.92
N ILE A 86 15.23 -2.84 22.16
CA ILE A 86 15.41 -1.52 21.58
C ILE A 86 16.75 -0.94 21.99
N ALA A 87 17.14 -0.99 23.27
CA ALA A 87 18.41 -0.46 23.73
C ALA A 87 19.59 -1.12 23.01
N ARG A 88 19.56 -2.46 22.87
CA ARG A 88 20.58 -3.25 22.17
C ARG A 88 20.64 -2.98 20.66
N GLN A 89 19.52 -2.75 20.00
CA GLN A 89 19.51 -2.39 18.58
C GLN A 89 19.80 -0.91 18.35
N SER A 90 19.43 -0.04 19.29
CA SER A 90 19.64 1.40 19.18
C SER A 90 21.12 1.77 19.15
N SER A 91 22.02 0.95 19.72
CA SER A 91 23.46 1.14 19.56
C SER A 91 23.93 0.83 18.13
N GLY A 92 23.36 -0.18 17.47
CA GLY A 92 23.58 -0.47 16.05
C GLY A 92 22.94 0.56 15.12
N LEU A 93 21.71 0.98 15.41
CA LEU A 93 21.02 2.04 14.69
C LEU A 93 21.74 3.39 14.87
N LYS A 94 22.27 3.70 16.06
CA LYS A 94 23.09 4.90 16.27
C LYS A 94 24.38 4.85 15.46
N SER A 95 25.07 3.72 15.38
CA SER A 95 26.25 3.59 14.51
C SER A 95 25.89 3.72 13.03
N ASP A 96 24.75 3.18 12.60
CA ASP A 96 24.31 3.26 11.20
C ASP A 96 23.84 4.67 10.83
N ILE A 97 23.14 5.36 11.73
CA ILE A 97 22.74 6.77 11.58
C ILE A 97 23.97 7.69 11.59
N GLN A 98 24.97 7.41 12.43
CA GLN A 98 26.19 8.22 12.53
C GLN A 98 27.16 7.98 11.36
N ALA A 99 27.19 6.76 10.80
CA ALA A 99 27.89 6.43 9.56
C ALA A 99 27.19 7.01 8.31
N ALA A 100 25.85 7.15 8.33
CA ALA A 100 25.12 7.85 7.30
C ALA A 100 25.31 9.38 7.37
N ALA A 101 25.40 9.96 8.57
CA ALA A 101 25.61 11.39 8.78
C ALA A 101 27.02 11.88 8.38
N SER A 102 28.07 11.07 8.58
CA SER A 102 29.45 11.45 8.22
C SER A 102 29.76 11.42 6.72
N LYS A 103 28.92 10.75 5.91
CA LYS A 103 29.02 10.76 4.43
C LYS A 103 28.34 11.96 3.76
N GLY A 104 27.57 12.77 4.50
CA GLY A 104 26.82 13.90 3.96
C GLY A 104 27.48 15.28 4.09
N ALA A 105 28.61 15.39 4.79
CA ALA A 105 29.31 16.66 5.00
C ALA A 105 30.52 16.79 4.05
N GLY A 106 30.25 16.96 2.75
CA GLY A 106 31.28 17.16 1.73
C GLY A 106 30.72 17.55 0.38
N GLY A 107 30.56 18.86 0.16
CA GLY A 107 30.15 19.48 -1.11
C GLY A 107 28.70 19.97 -1.04
N GLY A 108 28.40 21.25 -1.22
CA GLY A 108 29.16 22.42 -1.66
C GLY A 108 28.13 23.48 -2.02
#